data_AF-A0A2S4XHD6-F1
#
_entry.id   AF-A0A2S4XHD6-F1
#
_cell.length_a   1.000
_cell.length_b   1.000
_cell.length_c   1.000
_cell.angle_alpha   90.00
_cell.angle_beta   90.00
_cell.angle_gamma   90.00
#
_symmetry.space_group_name_H-M   'P 1'
#
loop_
_entity.id
_entity.type
_entity.pdbx_description
1 polymer ?
#
loop_
_entity_poly.entity_id
_entity_poly.type
_entity_poly.pdbx_seq_one_letter_code
_entity_poly.pdbx_strand_id
1 'polypeptide(L)'
;MAEARLRDSVAEFAYFLRELTAALDAADGWYGVFTRRDPEGLRACLDGREVPPWDVVESLLHDLAGRRGAEAAAEAGARARQLHGAAVAAYDALTGGPAALRDRLDAMLGELAHATRREQELRAALREADPATDVAALNGELAWVADDVARAQARVRELERRIEDSGEAASPPTPPSDPFTPHAPSGDAANPYGASGDAVASYEPSGGAANRYDSAGDTAASYGSAGAHFAPHAAAVEGSASYEAAAEASAPRSAAEDPAGYEPVAYEPAGDTTAPYDPAPDPFAP
;
A
#
# COMPACT_ATOMS: atom_id res chain seq x y z
N MET A 1 -23.23 -0.22 17.79
CA MET A 1 -23.52 1.00 16.98
C MET A 1 -22.25 1.57 16.35
N ALA A 2 -21.19 1.88 17.12
CA ALA A 2 -19.94 2.41 16.56
C ALA A 2 -19.24 1.42 15.61
N GLU A 3 -19.02 0.17 16.02
CA GLU A 3 -18.36 -0.85 15.18
C GLU A 3 -19.15 -1.17 13.90
N ALA A 4 -20.49 -1.23 13.99
CA ALA A 4 -21.36 -1.45 12.84
C ALA A 4 -21.15 -0.35 11.78
N ARG A 5 -21.10 0.92 12.21
CA ARG A 5 -20.80 2.06 11.32
C ARG A 5 -19.41 1.96 10.69
N LEU A 6 -18.40 1.44 11.39
CA LEU A 6 -17.07 1.23 10.83
C LEU A 6 -17.11 0.17 9.72
N ARG A 7 -17.79 -0.96 9.97
CA ARG A 7 -17.98 -2.00 8.96
C ARG A 7 -18.78 -1.50 7.76
N ASP A 8 -19.78 -0.65 7.97
CA ASP A 8 -20.57 -0.02 6.90
C ASP A 8 -19.67 0.84 5.98
N SER A 9 -18.74 1.62 6.54
CA SER A 9 -17.79 2.42 5.73
C SER A 9 -16.92 1.56 4.82
N VAL A 10 -16.41 0.43 5.33
CA VAL A 10 -15.60 -0.51 4.53
C VAL A 10 -16.47 -1.16 3.44
N ALA A 11 -17.68 -1.58 3.78
CA ALA A 11 -18.61 -2.18 2.84
C ALA A 11 -19.05 -1.21 1.73
N GLU A 12 -19.26 0.06 2.05
CA GLU A 12 -19.60 1.10 1.08
C GLU A 12 -18.48 1.33 0.06
N PHE A 13 -17.23 1.39 0.53
CA PHE A 13 -16.10 1.51 -0.37
C PHE A 13 -15.92 0.26 -1.24
N ALA A 14 -16.07 -0.93 -0.68
CA ALA A 14 -16.04 -2.18 -1.44
C ALA A 14 -17.13 -2.24 -2.52
N TYR A 15 -18.34 -1.74 -2.22
CA TYR A 15 -19.41 -1.59 -3.20
C TYR A 15 -19.00 -0.66 -4.35
N PHE A 16 -18.46 0.51 -4.03
CA PHE A 16 -17.94 1.44 -5.03
C PHE A 16 -16.84 0.80 -5.89
N LEU A 17 -15.93 0.04 -5.28
CA LEU A 17 -14.83 -0.63 -5.99
C LEU A 17 -15.35 -1.70 -6.96
N ARG A 18 -16.40 -2.44 -6.60
CA ARG A 18 -17.05 -3.39 -7.51
C ARG A 18 -17.70 -2.68 -8.70
N GLU A 19 -18.38 -1.56 -8.48
CA GLU A 19 -18.95 -0.75 -9.57
C GLU A 19 -17.85 -0.19 -10.49
N LEU A 20 -16.75 0.31 -9.91
CA LEU A 20 -15.60 0.79 -10.67
C LEU A 20 -15.02 -0.32 -11.55
N THR A 21 -14.72 -1.48 -10.97
CA THR A 21 -14.09 -2.60 -11.68
C THR A 21 -15.01 -3.27 -12.70
N ALA A 22 -16.33 -3.26 -12.48
CA ALA A 22 -17.32 -3.71 -13.46
C ALA A 22 -17.30 -2.88 -14.76
N ALA A 23 -16.81 -1.64 -14.70
CA ALA A 23 -16.63 -0.79 -15.87
C ALA A 23 -15.29 -1.01 -16.59
N LEU A 24 -14.39 -1.87 -16.09
CA LEU A 24 -13.04 -2.11 -16.61
C LEU A 24 -12.93 -3.42 -17.41
N ASP A 25 -11.80 -3.60 -18.09
CA ASP A 25 -11.49 -4.81 -18.85
C ASP A 25 -10.60 -5.72 -18.01
N ALA A 26 -10.98 -6.97 -17.77
CA ALA A 26 -10.11 -7.91 -17.05
C ALA A 26 -8.98 -8.45 -17.94
N ALA A 27 -9.08 -8.29 -19.27
CA ALA A 27 -8.05 -8.75 -20.19
C ALA A 27 -6.91 -7.75 -20.38
N ASP A 28 -7.12 -6.47 -20.06
CA ASP A 28 -6.21 -5.37 -20.37
C ASP A 28 -6.08 -4.37 -19.20
N GLY A 29 -5.16 -3.41 -19.32
CA GLY A 29 -4.92 -2.37 -18.32
C GLY A 29 -4.40 -2.89 -16.97
N TRP A 30 -4.35 -2.01 -15.99
CA TRP A 30 -3.91 -2.32 -14.64
C TRP A 30 -4.85 -3.29 -13.92
N TYR A 31 -6.16 -3.22 -14.17
CA TYR A 31 -7.12 -4.17 -13.62
C TYR A 31 -6.81 -5.61 -14.06
N GLY A 32 -6.49 -5.82 -15.34
CA GLY A 32 -6.00 -7.11 -15.84
C GLY A 32 -4.67 -7.53 -15.22
N VAL A 33 -3.75 -6.60 -14.96
CA VAL A 33 -2.49 -6.90 -14.26
C VAL A 33 -2.74 -7.35 -12.83
N PHE A 34 -3.55 -6.62 -12.05
CA PHE A 34 -3.83 -6.96 -10.65
C PHE A 34 -4.56 -8.29 -10.51
N THR A 35 -5.56 -8.55 -11.36
CA THR A 35 -6.29 -9.84 -11.34
C THR A 35 -5.38 -11.04 -11.60
N ARG A 36 -4.35 -10.90 -12.44
CA ARG A 36 -3.39 -11.98 -12.71
C ARG A 36 -2.30 -12.11 -11.65
N ARG A 37 -1.85 -10.98 -11.08
CA ARG A 37 -0.72 -10.95 -10.14
C ARG A 37 -1.14 -11.34 -8.73
N ASP A 38 -2.31 -10.89 -8.28
CA ASP A 38 -2.82 -11.14 -6.94
C ASP A 38 -4.36 -11.23 -6.96
N PRO A 39 -4.92 -12.34 -7.48
CA PRO A 39 -6.36 -12.52 -7.58
C PRO A 39 -7.03 -12.56 -6.19
N GLU A 40 -6.38 -13.18 -5.21
CA GLU A 40 -6.88 -13.31 -3.85
C GLU A 40 -6.92 -11.97 -3.11
N GLY A 41 -5.86 -11.16 -3.20
CA GLY A 41 -5.82 -9.84 -2.57
C GLY A 41 -6.80 -8.87 -3.22
N LEU A 42 -6.92 -8.88 -4.55
CA LEU A 42 -7.94 -8.11 -5.25
C LEU A 42 -9.35 -8.56 -4.83
N ARG A 43 -9.59 -9.86 -4.71
CA ARG A 43 -10.88 -10.39 -4.22
C ARG A 43 -11.15 -9.96 -2.78
N ALA A 44 -10.16 -10.00 -1.89
CA ALA A 44 -10.32 -9.52 -0.52
C ALA A 44 -10.73 -8.04 -0.46
N CYS A 45 -10.19 -7.21 -1.36
CA CYS A 45 -10.59 -5.81 -1.51
C CYS A 45 -12.04 -5.67 -1.98
N LEU A 46 -12.42 -6.42 -3.02
CA LEU A 46 -13.79 -6.38 -3.57
C LEU A 46 -14.84 -6.94 -2.61
N ASP A 47 -14.45 -7.89 -1.75
CA ASP A 47 -15.29 -8.46 -0.69
C ASP A 47 -15.34 -7.56 0.56
N GLY A 48 -14.56 -6.47 0.61
CA GLY A 48 -14.47 -5.58 1.78
C GLY A 48 -13.78 -6.20 2.99
N ARG A 49 -12.99 -7.26 2.78
CA ARG A 49 -12.14 -7.86 3.82
C ARG A 49 -10.82 -7.12 3.99
N GLU A 50 -10.37 -6.46 2.93
CA GLU A 50 -9.19 -5.59 2.88
C GLU A 50 -9.55 -4.24 2.28
N VAL A 51 -8.78 -3.21 2.58
CA VAL A 51 -8.86 -1.91 1.90
C VAL A 51 -7.65 -1.77 0.99
N PRO A 52 -7.82 -1.63 -0.34
CA PRO A 52 -6.70 -1.50 -1.26
C PRO A 52 -5.88 -0.24 -0.96
N PRO A 53 -4.55 -0.29 -1.16
CA PRO A 53 -3.71 0.89 -1.19
C PRO A 53 -4.22 1.93 -2.20
N TRP A 54 -3.96 3.20 -1.94
CA TRP A 54 -4.45 4.26 -2.83
C TRP A 54 -3.85 4.19 -4.25
N ASP A 55 -2.60 3.75 -4.39
CA ASP A 55 -1.94 3.60 -5.70
C ASP A 55 -2.65 2.60 -6.62
N VAL A 56 -3.29 1.57 -6.03
CA VAL A 56 -4.12 0.61 -6.76
C VAL A 56 -5.37 1.30 -7.27
N VAL A 57 -6.04 2.09 -6.42
CA VAL A 57 -7.23 2.86 -6.81
C VAL A 57 -6.91 3.86 -7.93
N GLU A 58 -5.77 4.56 -7.86
CA GLU A 58 -5.31 5.46 -8.92
C GLU A 58 -5.11 4.73 -10.25
N SER A 59 -4.55 3.52 -10.22
CA SER A 59 -4.34 2.71 -11.42
C SER A 59 -5.67 2.29 -12.05
N LEU A 60 -6.67 1.93 -11.23
CA LEU A 60 -8.02 1.61 -11.73
C LEU A 60 -8.74 2.83 -12.30
N LEU A 61 -8.54 4.02 -11.70
CA LEU A 61 -9.08 5.28 -12.23
C LEU A 61 -8.39 5.67 -13.55
N HIS A 62 -7.10 5.35 -13.70
CA HIS A 62 -6.38 5.52 -14.97
C HIS A 62 -6.98 4.63 -16.07
N ASP A 63 -7.23 3.35 -15.78
CA ASP A 63 -7.92 2.46 -16.72
C ASP A 63 -9.32 2.98 -17.07
N LEU A 64 -10.06 3.49 -16.06
CA LEU A 64 -11.37 4.09 -16.28
C LEU A 64 -11.29 5.29 -17.23
N ALA A 65 -10.27 6.15 -17.08
CA ALA A 65 -10.06 7.28 -17.98
C ALA A 65 -9.84 6.82 -19.43
N GLY A 66 -9.09 5.73 -19.63
CA GLY A 66 -8.90 5.12 -20.94
C GLY A 66 -10.19 4.59 -21.58
N ARG A 67 -11.17 4.14 -20.78
CA ARG A 67 -12.42 3.54 -21.27
C ARG A 67 -13.61 4.50 -21.35
N ARG A 68 -13.71 5.44 -20.40
CA ARG A 68 -14.88 6.33 -20.21
C ARG A 68 -14.54 7.81 -20.32
N GLY A 69 -13.26 8.15 -20.50
CA GLY A 69 -12.79 9.52 -20.62
C GLY A 69 -12.37 10.14 -19.27
N ALA A 70 -11.59 11.22 -19.36
CA ALA A 70 -10.97 11.87 -18.21
C ALA A 70 -11.98 12.47 -17.21
N GLU A 71 -13.11 12.99 -17.70
CA GLU A 71 -14.16 13.59 -16.85
C GLU A 71 -14.82 12.55 -15.94
N ALA A 72 -15.22 11.41 -16.50
CA ALA A 72 -15.78 10.31 -15.74
C ALA A 72 -14.79 9.77 -14.69
N ALA A 73 -13.50 9.70 -15.03
CA ALA A 73 -12.46 9.30 -14.09
C ALA A 73 -12.23 10.33 -12.98
N ALA A 74 -12.33 11.63 -13.27
CA ALA A 74 -12.20 12.68 -12.28
C ALA A 74 -13.36 12.67 -11.27
N GLU A 75 -14.61 12.51 -11.74
CA GLU A 75 -15.79 12.36 -10.89
C GLU A 75 -15.70 11.12 -10.00
N ALA A 76 -15.34 9.97 -10.59
CA ALA A 76 -15.12 8.74 -9.85
C ALA A 76 -13.97 8.88 -8.85
N GLY A 77 -12.89 9.59 -9.21
CA GLY A 77 -11.73 9.81 -8.35
C GLY A 77 -12.04 10.64 -7.11
N ALA A 78 -12.84 11.70 -7.25
CA ALA A 78 -13.28 12.50 -6.11
C ALA A 78 -14.11 11.67 -5.12
N ARG A 79 -15.05 10.86 -5.63
CA ARG A 79 -15.85 9.93 -4.81
C ARG A 79 -14.98 8.84 -4.17
N ALA A 80 -14.04 8.28 -4.93
CA ALA A 80 -13.11 7.26 -4.47
C ALA A 80 -12.27 7.76 -3.31
N ARG A 81 -11.72 8.99 -3.38
CA ARG A 81 -10.94 9.59 -2.29
C ARG A 81 -11.72 9.68 -0.99
N GLN A 82 -12.98 10.14 -1.05
CA GLN A 82 -13.82 10.28 0.12
C GLN A 82 -14.10 8.92 0.78
N LEU A 83 -14.55 7.94 -0.02
CA LEU A 83 -14.90 6.62 0.47
C LEU A 83 -13.67 5.85 0.97
N HIS A 84 -12.55 5.95 0.25
CA HIS A 84 -11.28 5.34 0.65
C HIS A 84 -10.80 5.87 2.01
N GLY A 85 -10.81 7.18 2.22
CA GLY A 85 -10.41 7.77 3.50
C GLY A 85 -11.27 7.27 4.67
N ALA A 86 -12.60 7.19 4.48
CA ALA A 86 -13.51 6.67 5.50
C ALA A 86 -13.31 5.17 5.77
N ALA A 87 -13.10 4.38 4.71
CA ALA A 87 -12.86 2.94 4.81
C ALA A 87 -11.51 2.63 5.48
N VAL A 88 -10.44 3.34 5.13
CA VAL A 88 -9.12 3.20 5.74
C VAL A 88 -9.17 3.48 7.24
N ALA A 89 -9.75 4.64 7.64
CA ALA A 89 -9.86 4.99 9.04
C ALA A 89 -10.69 3.95 9.83
N ALA A 90 -11.75 3.43 9.22
CA ALA A 90 -12.57 2.38 9.81
C ALA A 90 -11.82 1.04 9.93
N TYR A 91 -11.09 0.63 8.88
CA TYR A 91 -10.28 -0.57 8.88
C TYR A 91 -9.21 -0.51 9.97
N ASP A 92 -8.47 0.60 10.07
CA ASP A 92 -7.42 0.78 11.07
C ASP A 92 -7.93 0.71 12.51
N ALA A 93 -9.11 1.29 12.76
CA ALA A 93 -9.78 1.18 14.05
C ALA A 93 -10.21 -0.26 14.39
N LEU A 94 -10.51 -1.08 13.38
CA LEU A 94 -10.92 -2.48 13.55
C LEU A 94 -9.73 -3.45 13.69
N THR A 95 -8.59 -3.16 13.06
CA THR A 95 -7.45 -4.10 12.95
C THR A 95 -6.29 -3.82 13.91
N GLY A 96 -6.50 -2.99 14.95
CA GLY A 96 -5.53 -2.83 16.04
C GLY A 96 -4.81 -1.48 16.12
N GLY A 97 -5.24 -0.48 15.32
CA GLY A 97 -4.83 0.92 15.49
C GLY A 97 -3.34 1.19 15.23
N PRO A 98 -2.75 2.21 15.90
CA PRO A 98 -1.41 2.71 15.54
C PRO A 98 -0.26 1.70 15.64
N ALA A 99 -0.37 0.67 16.49
CA ALA A 99 0.65 -0.37 16.60
C ALA A 99 0.65 -1.27 15.35
N ALA A 100 -0.53 -1.76 14.95
CA ALA A 100 -0.68 -2.55 13.73
C ALA A 100 -0.24 -1.78 12.47
N LEU A 101 -0.46 -0.46 12.43
CA LEU A 101 0.03 0.40 11.36
C LEU A 101 1.57 0.45 11.30
N ARG A 102 2.26 0.48 12.45
CA ARG A 102 3.73 0.44 12.50
C ARG A 102 4.28 -0.91 12.06
N ASP A 103 3.67 -2.01 12.49
CA ASP A 103 4.08 -3.35 12.06
C ASP A 103 3.93 -3.50 10.53
N ARG A 104 2.84 -2.96 9.96
CA ARG A 104 2.63 -2.91 8.51
C ARG A 104 3.65 -2.03 7.79
N LEU A 105 4.03 -0.89 8.39
CA LEU A 105 5.07 -0.02 7.85
C LEU A 105 6.43 -0.73 7.84
N ASP A 106 6.80 -1.42 8.91
CA ASP A 106 8.06 -2.17 9.00
C ASP A 106 8.11 -3.28 7.94
N ALA A 107 7.02 -4.02 7.74
CA ALA A 107 6.91 -5.01 6.67
C ALA A 107 7.09 -4.37 5.28
N MET A 108 6.42 -3.25 5.01
CA MET A 108 6.49 -2.53 3.73
C MET A 108 7.89 -1.93 3.48
N LEU A 109 8.59 -1.48 4.52
CA LEU A 109 9.99 -1.05 4.41
C LEU A 109 10.91 -2.21 4.02
N GLY A 110 10.66 -3.41 4.55
CA GLY A 110 11.34 -4.65 4.14
C GLY A 110 11.10 -4.97 2.66
N GLU A 111 9.85 -4.89 2.20
CA GLU A 111 9.48 -5.07 0.79
C GLU A 111 10.17 -4.03 -0.12
N LEU A 112 10.14 -2.75 0.27
CA LEU A 112 10.80 -1.67 -0.47
C LEU A 112 12.31 -1.91 -0.58
N ALA A 113 12.96 -2.32 0.52
CA ALA A 113 14.38 -2.64 0.52
C ALA A 113 14.70 -3.82 -0.40
N HIS A 114 13.85 -4.85 -0.41
CA HIS A 114 13.97 -5.99 -1.32
C HIS A 114 13.83 -5.56 -2.78
N ALA A 115 12.76 -4.85 -3.13
CA ALA A 115 12.50 -4.38 -4.49
C ALA A 115 13.62 -3.46 -4.99
N THR A 116 14.09 -2.53 -4.15
CA THR A 116 15.20 -1.62 -4.48
C THR A 116 16.50 -2.39 -4.73
N ARG A 117 16.79 -3.42 -3.94
CA ARG A 117 17.96 -4.28 -4.17
C ARG A 117 17.85 -5.03 -5.50
N ARG A 118 16.68 -5.62 -5.78
CA ARG A 118 16.45 -6.30 -7.06
C ARG A 118 16.63 -5.35 -8.25
N GLU A 119 16.15 -4.12 -8.13
CA GLU A 119 16.32 -3.09 -9.16
C GLU A 119 17.80 -2.78 -9.42
N GLN A 120 18.61 -2.68 -8.35
CA GLN A 120 20.05 -2.45 -8.44
C GLN A 120 20.78 -3.63 -9.09
N GLU A 121 20.41 -4.87 -8.76
CA GLU A 121 20.94 -6.08 -9.37
C GLU A 121 20.66 -6.12 -10.88
N LEU A 122 19.43 -5.82 -11.30
CA LEU A 122 19.07 -5.77 -12.71
C LEU A 122 19.83 -4.69 -13.47
N ARG A 123 20.01 -3.51 -12.86
CA ARG A 123 20.83 -2.44 -13.44
C ARG A 123 22.32 -2.81 -13.51
N ALA A 124 22.83 -3.57 -12.54
CA ALA A 124 24.20 -4.10 -12.60
C ALA A 124 24.35 -5.11 -13.73
N ALA A 125 23.44 -6.08 -13.84
CA ALA A 125 23.41 -7.06 -14.92
C ALA A 125 23.36 -6.41 -16.30
N LEU A 126 22.56 -5.35 -16.48
CA LEU A 126 22.51 -4.59 -17.73
C LEU A 126 23.84 -3.86 -18.05
N ARG A 127 24.60 -3.41 -17.05
CA ARG A 127 25.92 -2.77 -17.27
C ARG A 127 27.00 -3.78 -17.63
N GLU A 128 26.87 -5.00 -17.12
CA GLU A 128 27.81 -6.11 -17.32
C GLU A 128 27.39 -7.03 -18.47
N ALA A 129 26.32 -6.68 -19.19
CA ALA A 129 25.74 -7.47 -20.26
C ALA A 129 26.76 -7.77 -21.37
N ASP A 130 26.84 -9.04 -21.75
CA ASP A 130 27.61 -9.50 -22.89
C ASP A 130 26.72 -9.62 -24.15
N PRO A 131 27.29 -9.91 -25.34
CA PRO A 131 26.50 -10.05 -26.56
C PRO A 131 25.49 -11.21 -26.57
N ALA A 132 25.58 -12.16 -25.63
CA ALA A 132 24.64 -13.28 -25.50
C ALA A 132 23.49 -12.96 -24.54
N THR A 133 23.59 -11.86 -23.79
CA THR A 133 22.60 -11.44 -22.81
C THR A 133 21.32 -10.98 -23.49
N ASP A 134 20.16 -11.48 -23.04
CA ASP A 134 18.86 -10.98 -23.47
C ASP A 134 18.54 -9.64 -22.78
N VAL A 135 19.07 -8.57 -23.35
CA VAL A 135 18.89 -7.20 -22.86
C VAL A 135 17.42 -6.77 -22.91
N ALA A 136 16.61 -7.30 -23.83
CA ALA A 136 15.20 -6.95 -23.93
C ALA A 136 14.41 -7.53 -22.75
N ALA A 137 14.64 -8.80 -22.41
CA ALA A 137 14.04 -9.43 -21.25
C ALA A 137 14.43 -8.71 -19.94
N LEU A 138 15.71 -8.38 -19.76
CA LEU A 138 16.19 -7.67 -18.58
C LEU A 138 15.59 -6.26 -18.44
N ASN A 139 15.45 -5.52 -19.55
CA ASN A 139 14.78 -4.21 -19.50
C ASN A 139 13.30 -4.34 -19.17
N GLY A 140 12.63 -5.38 -19.68
CA GLY A 140 11.24 -5.69 -19.31
C GLY A 140 11.09 -5.97 -17.81
N GLU A 141 11.97 -6.79 -17.24
CA GLU A 141 11.98 -7.07 -15.80
C GLU A 141 12.30 -5.82 -14.98
N LEU A 142 13.27 -5.01 -15.41
CA LEU A 142 13.62 -3.76 -14.75
C LEU A 142 12.44 -2.79 -14.71
N ALA A 143 11.66 -2.69 -15.79
CA ALA A 143 10.47 -1.84 -15.81
C ALA A 143 9.43 -2.29 -14.78
N TRP A 144 9.21 -3.60 -14.64
CA TRP A 144 8.33 -4.16 -13.61
C TRP A 144 8.83 -3.89 -12.19
N VAL A 145 10.11 -4.13 -11.93
CA VAL A 145 10.69 -3.89 -10.61
C VAL A 145 10.69 -2.39 -10.26
N ALA A 146 10.89 -1.51 -11.23
CA ALA A 146 10.80 -0.07 -11.02
C ALA A 146 9.38 0.37 -10.65
N ASP A 147 8.34 -0.19 -11.28
CA ASP A 147 6.94 0.03 -10.89
C ASP A 147 6.68 -0.47 -9.46
N ASP A 148 7.15 -1.66 -9.11
CA ASP A 148 7.03 -2.22 -7.76
C ASP A 148 7.70 -1.35 -6.71
N VAL A 149 8.90 -0.82 -6.99
CA VAL A 149 9.58 0.14 -6.11
C VAL A 149 8.73 1.41 -5.94
N ALA A 150 8.20 1.98 -7.02
CA ALA A 150 7.37 3.17 -6.96
C ALA A 150 6.08 2.94 -6.12
N ARG A 151 5.44 1.78 -6.28
CA ARG A 151 4.26 1.39 -5.48
C ARG A 151 4.60 1.15 -4.02
N ALA A 152 5.68 0.45 -3.72
CA ALA A 152 6.13 0.25 -2.34
C ALA A 152 6.42 1.60 -1.65
N GLN A 153 7.09 2.54 -2.35
CA GLN A 153 7.31 3.89 -1.83
C GLN A 153 6.01 4.65 -1.60
N ALA A 154 5.03 4.54 -2.50
CA ALA A 154 3.71 5.17 -2.31
C ALA A 154 2.99 4.62 -1.07
N ARG A 155 3.07 3.31 -0.85
CA ARG A 155 2.49 2.62 0.31
C ARG A 155 3.18 3.01 1.62
N VAL A 156 4.51 3.13 1.63
CA VAL A 156 5.26 3.65 2.79
C VAL A 156 4.74 5.04 3.17
N ARG A 157 4.68 5.98 2.20
CA ARG A 157 4.18 7.34 2.45
C ARG A 157 2.73 7.35 2.95
N GLU A 158 1.89 6.46 2.41
CA GLU A 158 0.50 6.34 2.85
C GLU A 158 0.42 5.88 4.33
N LEU A 159 1.21 4.88 4.72
CA LEU A 159 1.24 4.35 6.08
C LEU A 159 1.81 5.37 7.07
N GLU A 160 2.88 6.09 6.71
CA GLU A 160 3.45 7.17 7.51
C GLU A 160 2.39 8.24 7.82
N ARG A 161 1.65 8.70 6.80
CA ARG A 161 0.56 9.67 6.97
C ARG A 161 -0.54 9.13 7.90
N ARG A 162 -0.94 7.87 7.74
CA ARG A 162 -1.97 7.25 8.61
C ARG A 162 -1.54 7.15 10.07
N ILE A 163 -0.26 6.89 10.32
CA ILE A 163 0.30 6.87 11.67
C ILE A 163 0.27 8.28 12.28
N GLU A 164 0.62 9.30 11.51
CA GLU A 164 0.55 10.71 11.92
C GLU A 164 -0.89 11.12 12.25
N ASP A 165 -1.83 10.88 11.34
CA ASP A 165 -3.27 11.17 11.50
C ASP A 165 -3.85 10.48 12.75
N SER A 166 -3.39 9.25 13.04
CA SER A 166 -3.83 8.48 14.22
C SER A 166 -3.27 9.02 15.53
N GLY A 167 -2.08 9.65 15.51
CA GLY A 167 -1.45 10.27 16.66
C GLY A 167 -2.08 11.63 17.00
N GLU A 168 -2.47 12.41 15.99
CA GLU A 168 -3.14 13.70 16.18
C GLU A 168 -4.54 13.53 16.77
N ALA A 169 -5.29 12.51 16.34
CA ALA A 169 -6.59 12.16 16.92
C ALA A 169 -6.54 11.72 18.40
N ALA A 170 -5.37 11.30 18.90
CA ALA A 170 -5.16 10.87 20.28
C ALA A 170 -4.77 12.01 21.23
N SER A 171 -4.45 13.21 20.73
CA SER A 171 -4.21 14.37 21.59
C SER A 171 -5.55 14.94 22.07
N PRO A 172 -5.82 14.98 23.40
CA PRO A 172 -7.01 15.66 23.90
C PRO A 172 -6.95 17.15 23.52
N PRO A 173 -8.09 17.80 23.19
CA PRO A 173 -8.11 19.23 23.00
C PRO A 173 -7.54 19.89 24.26
N THR A 174 -6.47 20.66 24.11
CA THR A 174 -5.96 21.49 25.19
C THR A 174 -7.12 22.41 25.58
N PRO A 175 -7.63 22.35 26.82
CA PRO A 175 -8.70 23.25 27.22
C PRO A 175 -8.19 24.69 27.03
N PRO A 176 -9.04 25.62 26.57
CA PRO A 176 -8.63 27.02 26.47
C PRO A 176 -8.17 27.47 27.85
N SER A 177 -6.93 27.96 27.94
CA SER A 177 -6.40 28.58 29.15
C SER A 177 -7.31 29.73 29.54
N ASP A 178 -8.09 29.54 30.59
CA ASP A 178 -9.06 30.49 31.09
C ASP A 178 -8.31 31.73 31.63
N PRO A 179 -8.45 32.92 31.03
CA PRO A 179 -7.73 34.11 31.47
C PRO A 179 -8.51 34.79 32.60
N PHE A 180 -8.82 34.08 33.69
CA PHE A 180 -9.36 34.72 34.90
C PHE A 180 -9.16 33.87 36.16
N THR A 181 -7.94 33.85 36.70
CA THR A 181 -7.73 33.60 38.12
C THR A 181 -7.66 34.94 38.87
N PRO A 182 -8.65 35.29 39.72
CA PRO A 182 -8.52 36.45 40.59
C PRO A 182 -7.51 36.13 41.70
N HIS A 183 -6.51 37.01 41.81
CA HIS A 183 -5.50 36.96 42.86
C HIS A 183 -6.14 37.27 44.23
N ALA A 184 -6.08 36.32 45.17
CA ALA A 184 -6.41 36.57 46.56
C ALA A 184 -5.19 37.20 47.28
N PRO A 185 -5.37 38.25 48.11
CA PRO A 185 -4.26 38.87 48.82
C PRO A 185 -4.12 38.35 50.27
N SER A 186 -2.97 38.72 50.87
CA SER A 186 -2.58 38.64 52.30
C SER A 186 -1.82 37.36 52.70
N GLY A 187 -0.67 37.42 53.38
CA GLY A 187 0.02 38.54 54.03
C GLY A 187 1.41 38.15 54.56
N ASP A 188 2.11 39.15 55.08
CA ASP A 188 3.47 39.15 55.62
C ASP A 188 3.84 37.99 56.57
N ALA A 189 5.07 37.47 56.43
CA ALA A 189 6.07 37.43 57.51
C ALA A 189 7.42 36.82 57.07
N ALA A 190 8.46 37.64 57.18
CA ALA A 190 9.81 37.35 57.71
C ALA A 190 10.71 36.25 57.08
N ASN A 191 11.80 36.74 56.48
CA ASN A 191 13.12 36.09 56.30
C ASN A 191 13.81 35.88 57.68
N PRO A 192 14.83 34.98 57.87
CA PRO A 192 16.17 35.18 57.27
C PRO A 192 17.08 33.92 57.07
N TYR A 193 18.32 34.18 56.57
CA TYR A 193 19.50 33.33 56.21
C TYR A 193 19.47 32.82 54.75
N GLY A 194 20.30 33.28 53.80
CA GLY A 194 21.77 33.49 53.75
C GLY A 194 22.35 32.37 52.86
N ALA A 195 23.19 32.53 51.84
CA ALA A 195 24.06 33.60 51.37
C ALA A 195 24.48 33.32 49.89
N SER A 196 24.82 34.39 49.17
CA SER A 196 25.87 34.53 48.13
C SER A 196 25.82 33.74 46.81
N GLY A 197 25.87 34.49 45.69
CA GLY A 197 26.34 34.00 44.38
C GLY A 197 26.00 34.94 43.22
N ASP A 198 27.01 35.60 42.68
CA ASP A 198 27.02 36.70 41.72
C ASP A 198 26.35 36.50 40.33
N ALA A 199 25.83 37.65 39.84
CA ALA A 199 25.79 38.22 38.48
C ALA A 199 26.04 37.35 37.23
N VAL A 200 25.20 37.50 36.18
CA VAL A 200 25.33 38.51 35.11
C VAL A 200 24.13 38.55 34.12
N ALA A 201 23.70 39.78 33.82
CA ALA A 201 23.12 40.37 32.59
C ALA A 201 22.43 39.45 31.54
N SER A 202 21.13 39.59 31.30
CA SER A 202 20.46 40.57 30.41
C SER A 202 20.69 40.35 28.91
N TYR A 203 19.66 39.86 28.18
CA TYR A 203 19.08 40.49 26.98
C TYR A 203 17.86 39.69 26.47
N GLU A 204 16.67 40.26 26.61
CA GLU A 204 15.59 40.20 25.60
C GLU A 204 15.64 41.57 24.86
N PRO A 205 15.02 41.82 23.67
CA PRO A 205 13.72 41.29 23.26
C PRO A 205 13.39 41.16 21.74
N SER A 206 12.16 40.67 21.50
CA SER A 206 11.15 41.19 20.55
C SER A 206 11.14 40.81 19.05
N GLY A 207 9.93 40.41 18.64
CA GLY A 207 9.31 40.68 17.34
C GLY A 207 9.43 39.52 16.35
N GLY A 208 8.39 38.94 15.77
CA GLY A 208 7.04 39.42 15.52
C GLY A 208 6.67 39.12 14.06
N ALA A 209 5.38 38.83 13.83
CA ALA A 209 4.68 38.74 12.55
C ALA A 209 4.69 37.40 11.80
N ALA A 210 3.52 36.77 11.88
CA ALA A 210 2.94 35.88 10.89
C ALA A 210 2.88 36.53 9.50
N ASN A 211 2.96 35.70 8.45
CA ASN A 211 2.20 35.98 7.24
C ASN A 211 1.70 34.71 6.55
N ARG A 212 0.39 34.70 6.40
CA ARG A 212 -0.45 33.80 5.61
C ARG A 212 -0.26 34.16 4.13
N TYR A 213 -0.04 33.17 3.27
CA TYR A 213 -0.38 33.25 1.86
C TYR A 213 -1.17 32.01 1.48
N ASP A 214 -2.35 32.28 0.94
CA ASP A 214 -3.29 31.35 0.33
C ASP A 214 -2.79 30.81 -1.00
N SER A 215 -3.32 29.63 -1.33
CA SER A 215 -3.26 28.85 -2.56
C SER A 215 -3.40 29.63 -3.87
N ALA A 216 -2.65 29.19 -4.88
CA ALA A 216 -3.12 29.03 -6.26
C ALA A 216 -2.25 27.98 -6.96
N GLY A 217 -2.89 27.12 -7.76
CA GLY A 217 -2.34 25.84 -8.20
C GLY A 217 -1.20 25.93 -9.19
N ASP A 218 -0.53 24.79 -9.34
CA ASP A 218 0.09 24.46 -10.61
C ASP A 218 -0.20 23.01 -11.00
N THR A 219 -0.50 22.89 -12.27
CA THR A 219 -1.11 21.77 -12.97
C THR A 219 -0.07 20.75 -13.43
N ALA A 220 -0.49 19.48 -13.45
CA ALA A 220 -0.10 18.46 -14.42
C ALA A 220 1.38 18.41 -14.85
N ALA A 221 2.18 17.58 -14.17
CA ALA A 221 3.43 17.07 -14.70
C ALA A 221 3.38 15.53 -14.84
N SER A 222 2.99 15.10 -16.04
CA SER A 222 3.56 13.97 -16.78
C SER A 222 3.66 12.59 -16.09
N TYR A 223 2.57 11.83 -16.09
CA TYR A 223 2.64 10.37 -16.26
C TYR A 223 2.18 10.02 -17.67
N GLY A 224 3.14 10.03 -18.59
CA GLY A 224 2.96 9.68 -19.99
C GLY A 224 4.25 9.13 -20.56
N SER A 225 4.43 7.81 -20.44
CA SER A 225 5.23 6.92 -21.30
C SER A 225 5.34 5.59 -20.53
N ALA A 226 4.88 4.42 -20.96
CA ALA A 226 4.62 3.95 -22.30
C ALA A 226 3.39 3.03 -22.30
N GLY A 227 2.45 3.29 -23.20
CA GLY A 227 1.58 2.23 -23.71
C GLY A 227 2.44 1.27 -24.51
N ALA A 228 2.66 0.08 -23.98
CA ALA A 228 3.20 -1.03 -24.75
C ALA A 228 2.39 -2.27 -24.40
N HIS A 229 1.57 -2.70 -25.35
CA HIS A 229 0.95 -4.02 -25.34
C HIS A 229 2.07 -5.07 -25.26
N PHE A 230 2.28 -5.62 -24.06
CA PHE A 230 3.06 -6.83 -23.88
C PHE A 230 2.22 -7.81 -23.08
N ALA A 231 1.73 -8.84 -23.77
CA ALA A 231 1.14 -10.00 -23.14
C ALA A 231 2.18 -10.67 -22.22
N PRO A 232 1.78 -11.15 -21.02
CA PRO A 232 2.74 -11.70 -20.08
C PRO A 232 3.20 -13.09 -20.55
N HIS A 233 4.52 -13.28 -20.60
CA HIS A 233 5.11 -14.60 -20.45
C HIS A 233 5.11 -14.91 -18.96
N ALA A 234 4.36 -15.93 -18.54
CA ALA A 234 4.40 -16.44 -17.18
C ALA A 234 5.79 -17.05 -16.92
N ALA A 235 6.70 -16.26 -16.36
CA ALA A 235 7.84 -16.79 -15.64
C ALA A 235 7.36 -16.99 -14.20
N ALA A 236 7.21 -18.25 -13.81
CA ALA A 236 6.97 -18.64 -12.43
C ALA A 236 8.14 -18.14 -11.57
N VAL A 237 7.93 -17.02 -10.89
CA VAL A 237 8.77 -16.61 -9.77
C VAL A 237 8.02 -17.09 -8.53
N GLU A 238 8.42 -18.24 -8.01
CA GLU A 238 8.05 -18.64 -6.67
C GLU A 238 8.54 -17.55 -5.69
N GLY A 239 7.61 -16.97 -4.94
CA GLY A 239 7.94 -16.09 -3.82
C GLY A 239 7.47 -14.64 -3.93
N SER A 240 6.24 -14.37 -4.36
CA SER A 240 5.51 -13.22 -3.81
C SER A 240 4.79 -13.68 -2.55
N ALA A 241 5.31 -13.26 -1.39
CA ALA A 241 4.67 -13.52 -0.11
C ALA A 241 3.23 -12.99 -0.16
N SER A 242 2.31 -13.93 -0.07
CA SER A 242 0.89 -13.73 0.12
C SER A 242 0.66 -12.75 1.29
N TYR A 243 -0.37 -11.92 1.17
CA TYR A 243 -0.96 -11.22 2.30
C TYR A 243 -1.47 -12.26 3.33
N GLU A 244 -0.61 -12.67 4.27
CA GLU A 244 -1.00 -13.48 5.42
C GLU A 244 -0.94 -12.66 6.70
N ALA A 245 -2.06 -12.71 7.41
CA ALA A 245 -2.41 -11.97 8.60
C ALA A 245 -1.51 -12.33 9.79
N ALA A 246 -0.85 -11.32 10.36
CA ALA A 246 -0.38 -11.37 11.74
C ALA A 246 -1.56 -11.17 12.70
N ALA A 247 -2.40 -12.20 12.84
CA ALA A 247 -3.39 -12.28 13.91
C ALA A 247 -3.78 -13.74 14.15
N GLU A 248 -2.98 -14.49 14.93
CA GLU A 248 -3.55 -15.37 15.96
C GLU A 248 -2.53 -15.76 17.03
N ALA A 249 -3.08 -15.97 18.23
CA ALA A 249 -2.43 -15.87 19.52
C ALA A 249 -1.63 -17.12 19.95
N SER A 250 -0.65 -16.85 20.80
CA SER A 250 0.02 -17.80 21.69
C SER A 250 -0.95 -18.77 22.39
N ALA A 251 -0.68 -20.07 22.27
CA ALA A 251 -1.05 -21.09 23.26
C ALA A 251 0.05 -22.18 23.33
N PRO A 252 0.32 -22.78 24.50
CA PRO A 252 1.52 -23.56 24.74
C PRO A 252 1.44 -24.99 24.17
N ARG A 253 2.54 -25.48 23.61
CA ARG A 253 2.72 -26.88 23.20
C ARG A 253 2.89 -27.78 24.43
N SER A 254 1.97 -28.73 24.61
CA SER A 254 2.21 -29.95 25.38
C SER A 254 2.52 -31.12 24.43
N ALA A 255 3.39 -31.99 24.91
CA ALA A 255 4.02 -33.09 24.20
C ALA A 255 3.08 -34.30 23.93
N ALA A 256 3.62 -35.20 23.10
CA ALA A 256 3.27 -36.62 22.90
C ALA A 256 2.27 -36.94 21.76
N GLU A 257 2.76 -37.43 20.62
CA GLU A 257 2.88 -38.85 20.26
C GLU A 257 2.90 -39.07 18.73
N ASP A 258 3.89 -39.83 18.29
CA ASP A 258 4.11 -40.41 16.96
C ASP A 258 3.09 -41.54 16.72
N PRO A 259 2.56 -41.73 15.50
CA PRO A 259 3.04 -42.91 14.78
C PRO A 259 3.14 -42.74 13.24
N ALA A 260 4.32 -43.07 12.73
CA ALA A 260 4.60 -44.10 11.72
C ALA A 260 3.67 -44.23 10.48
N GLY A 261 4.29 -44.06 9.30
CA GLY A 261 4.00 -44.91 8.14
C GLY A 261 3.45 -44.21 6.90
N TYR A 262 4.32 -43.61 6.09
CA TYR A 262 4.06 -43.44 4.66
C TYR A 262 5.37 -43.52 3.87
N GLU A 263 5.58 -44.64 3.17
CA GLU A 263 6.65 -44.78 2.18
C GLU A 263 6.26 -44.10 0.87
N PRO A 264 7.18 -43.41 0.18
CA PRO A 264 6.93 -42.81 -1.12
C PRO A 264 7.02 -43.86 -2.23
N VAL A 265 5.94 -44.01 -3.00
CA VAL A 265 5.95 -44.77 -4.27
C VAL A 265 6.72 -43.99 -5.34
N ALA A 266 7.79 -44.60 -5.84
CA ALA A 266 8.53 -44.14 -7.00
C ALA A 266 7.69 -44.34 -8.29
N TYR A 267 7.54 -43.28 -9.08
CA TYR A 267 6.95 -43.35 -10.41
C TYR A 267 8.07 -43.52 -11.44
N GLU A 268 8.15 -44.70 -12.07
CA GLU A 268 9.01 -44.92 -13.23
C GLU A 268 8.35 -44.34 -14.51
N PRO A 269 9.12 -43.73 -15.43
CA PRO A 269 8.57 -43.14 -16.65
C PRO A 269 8.28 -44.21 -17.72
N ALA A 270 7.01 -44.36 -18.09
CA ALA A 270 6.60 -45.19 -19.21
C ALA A 270 6.81 -44.46 -20.55
N GLY A 271 7.78 -44.98 -21.30
CA GLY A 271 7.71 -45.30 -22.73
C GLY A 271 6.94 -44.37 -23.68
N ASP A 272 7.73 -43.68 -24.50
CA ASP A 272 7.43 -43.24 -25.86
C ASP A 272 6.59 -44.26 -26.67
N THR A 273 5.46 -43.81 -27.21
CA THR A 273 4.86 -44.44 -28.40
C THR A 273 4.13 -43.37 -29.22
N THR A 274 4.83 -42.87 -30.22
CA THR A 274 4.30 -42.09 -31.33
C THR A 274 3.32 -42.93 -32.16
N ALA A 275 2.09 -42.44 -32.33
CA ALA A 275 1.14 -42.92 -33.34
C ALA A 275 0.94 -41.81 -34.39
N PRO A 276 0.96 -42.13 -35.69
CA PRO A 276 0.91 -41.13 -36.76
C PRO A 276 -0.49 -40.52 -36.93
N TYR A 277 -0.52 -39.20 -37.08
CA TYR A 277 -1.68 -38.37 -37.41
C TYR A 277 -2.10 -38.61 -38.87
N ASP A 278 -3.38 -38.94 -39.07
CA ASP A 278 -4.05 -39.09 -40.37
C ASP A 278 -4.83 -37.80 -40.66
N PRO A 279 -4.40 -36.93 -41.61
CA PRO A 279 -5.12 -35.71 -41.92
C PRO A 279 -6.34 -35.99 -42.81
N ALA A 280 -7.51 -35.53 -42.36
CA ALA A 280 -8.76 -35.54 -43.12
C ALA A 280 -8.62 -34.78 -44.47
N PRO A 281 -9.33 -35.20 -45.53
CA PRO A 281 -9.25 -34.55 -46.83
C PRO A 281 -9.92 -33.17 -46.86
N ASP A 282 -9.24 -32.22 -47.51
CA ASP A 282 -9.65 -30.83 -47.73
C ASP A 282 -10.85 -30.75 -48.69
N PRO A 283 -11.99 -30.14 -48.31
CA PRO A 283 -13.20 -30.12 -49.13
C PRO A 283 -13.19 -29.11 -50.31
N PHE A 284 -12.05 -28.49 -50.65
CA PHE A 284 -11.98 -27.51 -51.76
C PHE A 284 -10.73 -27.61 -52.65
N ALA A 285 -10.53 -28.75 -53.31
CA ALA A 285 -9.66 -28.86 -54.48
C ALA A 285 -10.49 -29.11 -55.76
N PRO A 286 -10.12 -28.52 -56.92
CA PRO A 286 -10.97 -28.41 -58.12
C PRO A 286 -11.24 -29.73 -58.86
#